data_AF-X1PSQ0-F1
#
_entry.id   AF-X1PSQ0-F1
#
_cell.length_a   1.000
_cell.length_b   1.000
_cell.length_c   1.000
_cell.angle_alpha   90.00
_cell.angle_beta   90.00
_cell.angle_gamma   90.00
#
_symmetry.space_group_name_H-M   'P 1'
#
loop_
_entity.id
_entity.type
_entity.pdbx_description
1 polymer ?
#
loop_
_entity_poly.entity_id
_entity_poly.type
_entity_poly.pdbx_seq_one_letter_code
_entity_poly.pdbx_strand_id
1 'polypeptide(L)' 'MKVIDSMWFNTVQGQFGFVVGENEMGERKLYASVVSGLDQNADEQAILSWGNKVNIGILEGLIALTK' A
#
# COMPACT_ATOMS: atom_id res chain seq x y z
N MET A 1 5.18 -2.49 12.24
CA MET A 1 5.87 -2.02 11.02
C MET A 1 5.72 -0.51 10.94
N LYS A 2 6.75 0.19 10.49
CA LYS A 2 6.74 1.65 10.29
C LYS A 2 6.29 1.97 8.86
N VAL A 3 5.43 2.98 8.69
CA VAL A 3 5.08 3.50 7.36
C VAL A 3 6.24 4.36 6.83
N ILE A 4 6.64 4.13 5.60
CA ILE A 4 7.66 4.91 4.90
C ILE A 4 7.03 5.90 3.93
N ASP A 5 6.06 5.44 3.14
CA ASP A 5 5.35 6.25 2.15
C ASP A 5 4.02 5.61 1.79
N SER A 6 3.10 6.40 1.23
CA SER A 6 1.78 5.94 0.80
C SER A 6 1.28 6.68 -0.45
N MET A 7 0.46 6.00 -1.25
CA MET A 7 -0.20 6.54 -2.43
C MET A 7 -1.67 6.14 -2.43
N TRP A 8 -2.55 7.07 -2.79
CA TRP A 8 -3.99 6.92 -2.64
C TRP A 8 -4.77 7.16 -3.93
N PHE A 9 -5.87 6.43 -4.07
CA PHE A 9 -6.82 6.52 -5.18
C PHE A 9 -8.26 6.53 -4.64
N ASN A 10 -9.05 7.49 -5.10
CA ASN A 10 -10.48 7.53 -4.82
C ASN A 10 -11.20 6.40 -5.60
N THR A 11 -12.03 5.61 -4.91
CA THR A 11 -12.88 4.58 -5.52
C THR A 11 -14.33 4.73 -5.06
N VAL A 12 -15.26 4.04 -5.71
CA VAL A 12 -16.67 4.04 -5.26
C VAL A 12 -16.90 3.26 -3.96
N GLN A 13 -15.95 2.39 -3.57
CA GLN A 13 -16.03 1.59 -2.34
C GLN A 13 -15.20 2.15 -1.17
N GLY A 14 -14.58 3.32 -1.32
CA GLY A 14 -13.67 3.91 -0.34
C GLY A 14 -12.38 4.40 -0.99
N GLN A 15 -11.28 4.36 -0.25
CA GLN A 15 -9.95 4.73 -0.75
C GLN A 15 -9.12 3.49 -0.98
N PHE A 16 -8.61 3.29 -2.20
CA PHE A 16 -7.60 2.28 -2.45
C PHE A 16 -6.22 2.90 -2.20
N GLY A 17 -5.38 2.21 -1.43
CA GLY A 17 -4.06 2.70 -1.05
C GLY A 17 -2.96 1.69 -1.31
N PHE A 18 -1.79 2.19 -1.69
CA PHE A 18 -0.51 1.52 -1.56
C PHE A 18 0.23 2.07 -0.35
N VAL A 19 0.81 1.20 0.48
CA VAL A 19 1.60 1.60 1.65
C VAL A 19 2.91 0.82 1.67
N VAL A 20 4.03 1.53 1.75
CA VAL A 20 5.34 0.94 1.97
C VAL A 20 5.58 0.84 3.47
N GLY A 21 5.67 -0.38 3.98
CA GLY A 21 6.01 -0.67 5.37
C GLY A 21 7.46 -1.16 5.52
N GLU A 22 8.13 -0.73 6.59
CA GLU A 22 9.46 -1.21 7.00
C GLU A 22 9.36 -1.94 8.34
N ASN A 23 10.00 -3.11 8.44
CA ASN A 23 10.11 -3.85 9.71
C ASN A 23 11.35 -3.42 10.51
N GLU A 24 11.51 -3.96 11.72
CA GLU A 24 12.62 -3.63 12.62
C GLU A 24 14.01 -4.02 12.07
N MET A 25 14.04 -4.94 11.09
CA MET A 25 15.25 -5.36 10.40
C MET A 25 15.57 -4.49 9.16
N GLY A 26 14.76 -3.46 8.87
CA GLY A 26 14.90 -2.61 7.70
C GLY A 26 14.36 -3.21 6.40
N GLU A 27 13.68 -4.36 6.44
CA GLU A 27 13.06 -4.95 5.26
C GLU A 27 11.80 -4.17 4.88
N ARG A 28 11.73 -3.73 3.62
CA ARG A 28 10.59 -2.97 3.08
C ARG A 28 9.67 -3.85 2.25
N LYS A 29 8.37 -3.68 2.44
CA LYS A 29 7.31 -4.37 1.69
C LYS A 29 6.22 -3.38 1.30
N LEU A 30 5.70 -3.56 0.09
CA LEU A 30 4.54 -2.81 -0.41
C LEU A 30 3.27 -3.60 -0.12
N TYR A 31 2.28 -2.93 0.47
CA TYR A 31 0.96 -3.47 0.75
C TYR A 31 -0.10 -2.66 0.04
N ALA A 32 -1.22 -3.30 -0.29
CA ALA A 32 -2.35 -2.63 -0.92
C ALA A 32 -3.69 -3.12 -0.36
N SER A 33 -4.63 -2.19 -0.17
CA SER A 33 -6.02 -2.51 0.18
C SER A 33 -6.96 -1.34 -0.11
N VAL A 34 -8.26 -1.61 0.00
CA VAL A 34 -9.29 -0.59 0.14
C VAL A 34 -9.55 -0.34 1.62
N VAL A 35 -9.71 0.92 1.99
CA VAL A 35 -9.95 1.41 3.35
C VAL A 35 -10.98 2.55 3.34
N SER A 36 -11.31 3.06 4.52
CA SER A 36 -12.41 4.02 4.70
C SER A 36 -12.12 5.40 4.09
N GLY A 37 -10.86 5.85 4.12
CA GLY A 37 -10.47 7.18 3.66
C GLY A 37 -10.74 8.31 4.66
N LEU A 38 -11.01 7.99 5.92
CA LEU A 38 -11.43 8.96 6.94
C LEU A 38 -10.26 9.52 7.74
N ASP A 39 -9.21 8.72 7.94
CA ASP A 39 -8.01 9.10 8.69
C ASP A 39 -6.80 8.38 8.08
N GLN A 40 -5.86 9.15 7.54
CA GLN A 40 -4.72 8.61 6.84
C GLN A 40 -3.85 7.69 7.73
N ASN A 41 -3.60 8.06 8.98
CA ASN A 41 -2.76 7.24 9.86
C ASN A 41 -3.44 5.90 10.17
N ALA A 42 -4.74 5.93 10.48
CA ALA A 42 -5.51 4.72 10.76
C ALA A 42 -5.60 3.82 9.52
N ASP A 43 -5.84 4.41 8.35
CA ASP A 43 -5.93 3.73 7.07
C ASP A 43 -4.59 3.11 6.65
N GLU A 44 -3.46 3.81 6.84
CA GLU A 44 -2.12 3.27 6.58
C GLU A 44 -1.83 2.05 7.49
N GLN A 45 -2.13 2.16 8.78
CA GLN A 45 -1.96 1.04 9.71
C GLN A 45 -2.89 -0.14 9.39
N ALA A 46 -4.11 0.13 8.93
CA ALA A 46 -5.04 -0.90 8.48
C ALA A 46 -4.48 -1.66 7.27
N ILE A 47 -3.90 -0.96 6.28
CA ILE A 47 -3.26 -1.60 5.13
C ILE A 47 -2.02 -2.40 5.54
N LEU A 48 -1.18 -1.90 6.44
CA LEU A 48 -0.03 -2.66 6.93
C LEU A 48 -0.43 -3.93 7.70
N SER A 49 -1.58 -3.91 8.37
CA SER A 49 -2.06 -5.02 9.20
C SER A 49 -2.86 -6.06 8.42
N TRP A 50 -3.65 -5.62 7.43
CA TRP A 50 -4.66 -6.46 6.76
C TRP A 50 -4.60 -6.42 5.24
N GLY A 51 -3.78 -5.52 4.68
CA GLY A 51 -3.64 -5.38 3.24
C GLY A 51 -2.88 -6.54 2.60
N ASN A 52 -3.05 -6.67 1.29
CA ASN A 52 -2.35 -7.69 0.52
C ASN A 52 -0.93 -7.24 0.24
N LYS A 53 0.05 -8.11 0.51
CA LYS A 53 1.43 -7.88 0.09
C LYS A 53 1.50 -7.89 -1.43
N VAL A 54 1.99 -6.80 -2.01
CA VAL A 54 2.13 -6.64 -3.45
C VAL A 54 3.35 -7.43 -3.94
N ASN A 55 3.17 -8.16 -5.05
CA ASN A 55 4.28 -8.77 -5.76
C ASN A 55 4.96 -7.73 -6.66
N ILE A 56 6.15 -7.28 -6.25
CA ILE A 56 6.90 -6.22 -6.95
C ILE A 56 7.25 -6.61 -8.38
N GLY A 57 7.67 -7.85 -8.64
CA GLY A 57 8.04 -8.27 -10.00
C GLY A 57 6.87 -8.22 -10.98
N ILE A 58 5.65 -8.53 -10.53
CA ILE A 58 4.44 -8.36 -11.35
C ILE A 58 4.15 -6.88 -11.60
N LEU A 59 4.24 -6.05 -10.56
CA LEU A 59 3.97 -4.61 -10.67
C LEU A 59 4.96 -3.91 -11.61
N GLU A 60 6.24 -4.25 -11.52
CA GLU A 60 7.28 -3.76 -12.45
C GLU A 60 6.98 -4.16 -13.90
N GLY A 61 6.53 -5.40 -14.11
CA GLY A 61 6.09 -5.88 -15.43
C GLY A 61 4.91 -5.07 -16.00
N LEU A 62 3.93 -4.71 -15.17
CA LEU A 62 2.81 -3.86 -15.59
C LEU A 62 3.28 -2.44 -15.94
N ILE A 63 4.13 -1.83 -15.12
CA ILE A 63 4.68 -0.48 -15.36
C ILE A 63 5.51 -0.45 -16.64
N ALA A 64 6.26 -1.51 -16.95
CA ALA A 64 7.05 -1.60 -18.17
C ALA A 64 6.20 -1.58 -19.45
N LEU A 65 4.94 -2.04 -19.39
CA LEU A 65 4.01 -2.02 -20.53
C LEU A 65 3.42 -0.64 -20.82
N THR A 66 3.58 0.32 -19.90
CA THR A 66 3.02 1.68 -20.04
C THR A 66 4.09 2.72 -20.39
N LYS A 67 5.29 2.28 -20.74
CA LYS A 67 6.43 3.11 -21.14
C LYS A 67 6.77 2.84 -22.60
#